data_AF-A0A259K703-F1
#
_entry.id   AF-A0A259K703-F1
#
_cell.length_a   1.000
_cell.length_b   1.000
_cell.length_c   1.000
_cell.angle_alpha   90.00
_cell.angle_beta   90.00
_cell.angle_gamma   90.00
#
_symmetry.space_group_name_H-M   'P 1'
#
loop_
_entity.id
_entity.type
_entity.pdbx_description
1 polymer ?
#
loop_
_entity_poly.entity_id
_entity_poly.type
_entity_poly.pdbx_seq_one_letter_code
_entity_poly.pdbx_strand_id
1 'polypeptide(L)'
;MTDARWSEPAPTRRRWSWTDPALRSAVIQIALGIALIWLAWSFFANAQANLARQGIASGFGFLDNSAGFGITQTLIPYSESMSYGRAFLVGLLNTLLVAFLG
;
A
#
# COMPACT_ATOMS: atom_id res chain seq x y z
N MET A 1 54.48 -21.28 -38.52
CA MET A 1 53.75 -21.82 -37.35
C MET A 1 52.57 -20.88 -37.16
N THR A 2 51.47 -21.19 -37.86
CA THR A 2 50.43 -20.26 -38.30
C THR A 2 49.26 -20.21 -37.31
N ASP A 3 49.03 -19.02 -36.77
CA ASP A 3 47.78 -18.35 -36.43
C ASP A 3 46.54 -19.24 -36.20
N ALA A 4 46.42 -19.81 -35.00
CA ALA A 4 45.16 -20.37 -34.52
C ALA A 4 44.15 -19.23 -34.26
N ARG A 5 43.40 -18.83 -35.29
CA ARG A 5 42.27 -17.89 -35.15
C ARG A 5 41.13 -18.58 -34.40
N TRP A 6 41.04 -18.32 -33.10
CA TRP A 6 39.88 -18.68 -32.28
C TRP A 6 38.62 -18.08 -32.90
N SER A 7 37.69 -18.94 -33.31
CA SER A 7 36.36 -18.52 -33.72
C SER A 7 35.54 -18.40 -32.43
N GLU A 8 35.28 -17.17 -31.98
CA GLU A 8 34.39 -16.94 -30.84
C GLU A 8 32.99 -17.48 -31.18
N PRO A 9 32.34 -18.28 -30.31
CA PRO A 9 30.98 -18.70 -30.55
C PRO A 9 30.08 -17.47 -30.62
N ALA A 10 29.41 -17.28 -31.76
CA ALA A 10 28.52 -16.14 -31.96
C ALA A 10 27.44 -16.10 -30.87
N PRO A 11 27.12 -14.92 -30.29
CA PRO A 11 26.11 -14.82 -29.25
C PRO A 11 24.77 -15.30 -29.80
N THR A 12 24.23 -16.37 -29.21
CA THR A 12 22.90 -16.87 -29.55
C THR A 12 21.90 -15.78 -29.18
N ARG A 13 21.33 -15.11 -30.18
CA ARG A 13 20.25 -14.13 -29.96
C ARG A 13 19.10 -14.88 -29.31
N ARG A 14 18.83 -14.59 -28.02
CA ARG A 14 17.69 -15.14 -27.29
C ARG A 14 16.41 -14.72 -28.01
N ARG A 15 15.89 -15.61 -28.86
CA ARG A 15 14.65 -15.40 -29.57
C ARG A 15 13.52 -15.62 -28.58
N TRP A 16 12.89 -14.53 -28.17
CA TRP A 16 11.64 -14.56 -27.40
C TRP A 16 10.61 -15.37 -28.19
N SER A 17 10.24 -16.53 -27.65
CA SER A 17 9.25 -17.43 -28.24
C SER A 17 8.28 -17.87 -27.14
N TRP A 18 7.00 -18.01 -27.46
CA TRP A 18 5.97 -18.49 -26.54
C TRP A 18 6.25 -19.89 -25.98
N THR A 19 7.09 -20.66 -26.66
CA THR A 19 7.57 -21.97 -26.20
C THR A 19 8.68 -21.87 -25.15
N ASP A 20 9.30 -20.68 -24.95
CA ASP A 20 10.29 -20.46 -23.88
C ASP A 20 9.58 -20.58 -22.52
N PRO A 21 9.95 -21.57 -21.68
CA PRO A 21 9.33 -21.78 -20.38
C PRO A 21 9.41 -20.54 -19.47
N ALA A 22 10.47 -19.74 -19.60
CA ALA A 22 10.67 -18.54 -18.78
C ALA A 22 9.71 -17.41 -19.17
N LEU A 23 9.39 -17.28 -20.45
CA LEU A 23 8.41 -16.31 -20.91
C LEU A 23 7.00 -16.71 -20.46
N ARG A 24 6.63 -17.97 -20.69
CA ARG A 24 5.30 -18.48 -20.35
C ARG A 24 5.03 -18.36 -18.85
N SER A 25 6.00 -18.71 -18.01
CA SER A 25 5.87 -18.60 -16.56
C SER A 25 5.71 -17.15 -16.11
N ALA A 26 6.50 -16.22 -16.65
CA ALA A 26 6.39 -14.80 -16.35
C ALA A 26 5.00 -14.24 -16.74
N VAL A 27 4.50 -14.58 -17.93
CA VAL A 27 3.17 -14.13 -18.39
C VAL A 27 2.06 -14.66 -17.47
N ILE A 28 2.12 -15.95 -17.10
CA ILE A 28 1.12 -16.55 -16.20
C ILE A 28 1.17 -15.91 -14.80
N GLN A 29 2.36 -15.69 -14.25
CA GLN A 29 2.52 -15.06 -12.94
C GLN A 29 2.02 -13.62 -12.92
N ILE A 30 2.31 -12.84 -13.95
CA ILE A 30 1.80 -11.46 -14.09
C ILE A 30 0.28 -11.49 -14.21
N ALA A 31 -0.26 -12.35 -15.07
CA ALA A 31 -1.71 -12.50 -15.23
C ALA A 31 -2.39 -12.90 -13.92
N LEU A 32 -1.80 -13.84 -13.18
CA LEU A 32 -2.29 -14.24 -11.87
C LEU A 32 -2.21 -13.09 -10.86
N GLY A 33 -1.10 -12.34 -10.83
CA GLY A 33 -0.94 -11.17 -9.96
C GLY A 33 -2.00 -10.10 -10.23
N ILE A 34 -2.23 -9.79 -11.51
CA ILE A 34 -3.30 -8.88 -11.93
C ILE A 34 -4.67 -9.41 -11.49
N ALA A 35 -4.94 -10.71 -11.71
CA ALA A 35 -6.20 -11.31 -11.31
C ALA A 35 -6.44 -11.26 -9.79
N LEU A 36 -5.41 -11.49 -8.99
CA LEU A 36 -5.48 -11.40 -7.53
C LEU A 36 -5.70 -9.96 -7.05
N ILE A 37 -4.98 -8.99 -7.62
CA ILE A 37 -5.19 -7.56 -7.31
C ILE A 37 -6.62 -7.14 -7.67
N TRP A 38 -7.08 -7.53 -8.87
CA TRP A 38 -8.44 -7.25 -9.31
C TRP A 38 -9.49 -7.88 -8.40
N LEU A 39 -9.29 -9.13 -7.98
CA LEU A 39 -10.19 -9.83 -7.07
C LEU A 39 -10.24 -9.16 -5.69
N ALA A 40 -9.07 -8.84 -5.11
CA ALA A 40 -8.97 -8.16 -3.82
C ALA A 40 -9.65 -6.78 -3.87
N TRP A 41 -9.40 -6.01 -4.93
CA TRP A 41 -10.05 -4.72 -5.15
C TRP A 41 -11.57 -4.87 -5.28
N SER A 42 -12.03 -5.88 -6.03
CA SER A 42 -13.45 -6.15 -6.20
C SER A 42 -14.11 -6.48 -4.87
N PHE A 43 -13.51 -7.32 -4.04
CA PHE A 43 -14.05 -7.60 -2.70
C PHE A 43 -14.08 -6.37 -1.81
N PHE A 44 -13.00 -5.58 -1.81
CA PHE A 44 -12.94 -4.34 -1.03
C PHE A 44 -14.05 -3.37 -1.44
N ALA A 45 -14.20 -3.10 -2.74
CA ALA A 45 -15.22 -2.20 -3.25
C ALA A 45 -16.65 -2.69 -2.96
N ASN A 46 -16.90 -4.00 -3.09
CA ASN A 46 -18.19 -4.59 -2.75
C ASN A 46 -18.49 -4.50 -1.25
N ALA A 47 -17.51 -4.79 -0.40
CA ALA A 47 -17.66 -4.67 1.05
C ALA A 47 -17.95 -3.22 1.45
N GLN A 48 -17.18 -2.25 0.93
CA GLN A 48 -17.40 -0.84 1.20
C GLN A 48 -18.79 -0.37 0.74
N ALA A 49 -19.22 -0.74 -0.46
CA ALA A 49 -20.56 -0.40 -0.96
C ALA A 49 -21.68 -1.04 -0.12
N ASN A 50 -21.47 -2.26 0.37
CA ASN A 50 -22.41 -2.92 1.25
C ASN A 50 -22.49 -2.24 2.64
N LEU A 51 -21.36 -1.88 3.23
CA LEU A 51 -21.29 -1.17 4.50
C LEU A 51 -21.94 0.22 4.41
N ALA A 52 -21.67 0.95 3.31
CA ALA A 52 -22.31 2.24 3.05
C ALA A 52 -23.84 2.12 2.94
N ARG A 53 -24.36 1.08 2.25
CA ARG A 53 -25.81 0.82 2.18
C ARG A 53 -26.43 0.45 3.54
N GLN A 54 -25.66 -0.14 4.43
CA GLN A 54 -26.10 -0.47 5.80
C GLN A 54 -25.94 0.71 6.77
N GLY A 55 -25.47 1.87 6.31
CA GLY A 55 -25.21 3.03 7.16
C GLY A 55 -24.07 2.82 8.15
N ILE A 56 -23.23 1.80 7.95
CA ILE A 56 -22.07 1.53 8.80
C ILE A 56 -20.95 2.47 8.36
N ALA A 57 -20.58 3.41 9.23
CA ALA A 57 -19.42 4.26 9.02
C ALA A 57 -18.15 3.39 9.02
N SER A 58 -17.62 3.13 7.83
CA SER A 58 -16.40 2.34 7.62
C SER A 58 -15.26 3.23 7.10
N GLY A 59 -14.02 2.88 7.44
CA GLY A 59 -12.82 3.60 6.99
C GLY A 59 -12.41 4.73 7.93
N PHE A 60 -11.63 5.68 7.41
CA PHE A 60 -10.98 6.72 8.21
C PHE A 60 -11.59 8.11 8.04
N GLY A 61 -12.74 8.24 7.36
CA GLY A 61 -13.40 9.54 7.18
C GLY A 61 -13.79 10.22 8.49
N PHE A 62 -13.89 9.47 9.60
CA PHE A 62 -14.12 10.04 10.91
C PHE A 62 -12.97 10.96 11.37
N LEU A 63 -11.74 10.77 10.87
CA LEU A 63 -10.59 11.60 11.22
C LEU A 63 -10.75 13.06 10.79
N ASP A 64 -11.61 13.33 9.80
CA ASP A 64 -11.89 14.69 9.31
C ASP A 64 -13.06 15.35 10.04
N ASN A 65 -13.86 14.59 10.79
CA ASN A 65 -14.94 15.15 11.60
C ASN A 65 -14.39 15.93 12.79
N SER A 66 -15.10 16.98 13.22
CA SER A 66 -14.78 17.74 14.43
C SER A 66 -14.78 16.81 15.65
N ALA A 67 -13.73 16.88 16.46
CA ALA A 67 -13.56 16.05 17.65
C ALA A 67 -14.64 16.36 18.70
N GLY A 68 -14.94 17.63 18.93
CA GLY A 68 -16.00 18.08 19.83
C GLY A 68 -15.69 17.88 21.31
N PHE A 69 -14.42 17.63 21.65
CA PHE A 69 -13.95 17.53 23.03
C PHE A 69 -12.59 18.19 23.21
N GLY A 70 -12.36 18.76 24.39
CA GLY A 70 -11.09 19.35 24.80
C GLY A 70 -10.06 18.30 25.21
N ILE A 71 -8.77 18.64 25.02
CA ILE A 71 -7.64 17.87 25.53
C ILE A 71 -6.87 18.76 26.51
N THR A 72 -6.69 18.30 27.75
CA THR A 72 -6.04 19.07 28.81
C THR A 72 -4.57 19.36 28.51
N GLN A 73 -3.81 18.36 28.06
CA GLN A 73 -2.40 18.49 27.71
C GLN A 73 -2.26 18.50 26.20
N THR A 74 -1.70 19.58 25.65
CA THR A 74 -1.46 19.71 24.21
C THR A 74 -0.03 20.16 23.96
N LEU A 75 0.71 19.39 23.17
CA LEU A 75 2.07 19.75 22.73
C LEU A 75 2.08 20.57 21.43
N ILE A 76 0.95 20.59 20.74
CA ILE A 76 0.69 21.37 19.53
C ILE A 76 -0.67 22.07 19.69
N PRO A 77 -0.89 23.24 19.04
CA PRO A 77 -2.17 23.94 19.14
C PRO A 77 -3.36 23.05 18.72
N TYR A 78 -4.36 22.99 19.59
CA TYR A 78 -5.57 22.19 19.42
C TYR A 78 -6.78 22.91 20.03
N SER A 79 -7.93 22.81 19.37
CA SER A 79 -9.23 23.21 19.89
C SER A 79 -10.28 22.16 19.54
N GLU A 80 -11.41 22.16 20.26
CA GLU A 80 -12.49 21.16 20.13
C GLU A 80 -13.18 21.18 18.75
N SER A 81 -13.07 22.32 18.04
CA SER A 81 -13.51 22.51 16.66
C SER A 81 -12.60 21.86 15.62
N MET A 82 -11.42 21.37 16.01
CA MET A 82 -10.50 20.69 15.11
C MET A 82 -10.85 19.21 14.97
N SER A 83 -10.27 18.55 13.97
CA SER A 83 -10.66 17.21 13.60
C SER A 83 -10.16 16.11 14.55
N TYR A 84 -10.82 14.95 14.56
CA TYR A 84 -10.37 13.75 15.29
C TYR A 84 -8.93 13.34 14.92
N GLY A 85 -8.51 13.56 13.67
CA GLY A 85 -7.14 13.31 13.24
C GLY A 85 -6.12 14.18 13.97
N ARG A 86 -6.46 15.44 14.23
CA ARG A 86 -5.60 16.34 15.02
C ARG A 86 -5.61 15.96 16.50
N ALA A 87 -6.78 15.57 17.04
CA ALA A 87 -6.89 15.05 18.39
C ALA A 87 -6.04 13.78 18.60
N PHE A 88 -6.06 12.85 17.63
CA PHE A 88 -5.22 11.66 17.63
C PHE A 88 -3.72 12.00 17.65
N LEU A 89 -3.28 12.95 16.82
CA LEU A 89 -1.88 13.39 16.80
C LEU A 89 -1.45 14.00 18.15
N VAL A 90 -2.29 14.83 18.75
CA VAL A 90 -2.04 15.39 20.09
C VAL A 90 -1.88 14.25 21.12
N GLY A 91 -2.79 13.28 21.12
CA GLY A 91 -2.72 12.12 22.01
C GLY A 91 -1.43 11.31 21.80
N LEU A 92 -1.08 11.04 20.54
CA LEU A 92 0.14 10.32 20.18
C LEU A 92 1.40 11.03 20.68
N LEU A 93 1.48 12.36 20.50
CA LEU A 93 2.62 13.15 20.99
C LEU A 93 2.73 13.10 22.52
N ASN A 94 1.59 13.16 23.22
CA ASN A 94 1.59 13.03 24.68
C ASN A 94 2.08 11.64 25.13
N THR A 95 1.60 10.57 24.49
CA THR A 95 2.07 9.21 24.78
C THR A 95 3.57 9.07 24.53
N LEU A 96 4.08 9.61 23.42
CA LEU A 96 5.52 9.62 23.11
C LEU A 96 6.34 10.41 24.14
N LEU A 97 5.83 11.56 24.58
CA LEU A 97 6.48 12.36 25.62
C LEU A 97 6.60 11.57 26.93
N VAL A 98 5.50 10.96 27.38
CA VAL A 98 5.50 10.13 28.60
C VAL A 98 6.44 8.93 28.44
N ALA A 99 6.42 8.27 27.28
CA ALA A 99 7.33 7.17 26.97
C ALA A 99 8.81 7.57 26.95
N PHE A 100 9.13 8.83 26.62
CA PHE A 100 10.49 9.35 26.63
C PHE A 100 10.96 9.79 28.03
N LEU A 101 10.06 10.35 28.84
CA LEU A 101 10.37 10.83 30.19
C LEU A 101 10.35 9.72 31.25
N GLY A 102 9.73 8.57 30.94
CA GLY A 102 9.61 7.40 31.81
C GLY A 102 10.88 6.57 31.93
#